data_AF-A0A1Q7NJG8-F1
#
_entry.id   AF-A0A1Q7NJG8-F1
#
_cell.length_a   1.000
_cell.length_b   1.000
_cell.length_c   1.000
_cell.angle_alpha   90.00
_cell.angle_beta   90.00
_cell.angle_gamma   90.00
#
_symmetry.space_group_name_H-M   'P 1'
#
loop_
_entity.id
_entity.type
_entity.pdbx_description
1 polymer ?
#
loop_
_entity_poly.entity_id
_entity_poly.type
_entity_poly.pdbx_seq_one_letter_code
_entity_poly.pdbx_strand_id
1 'polypeptide(L)'
;MGIEAIRAYPDYVTYMNEFASRAPHWYYLSDSNVEWGDDVKGLAAYLHERGEDTVSEAIWGFEILEKYGIRKADAPSNPAEAMTRYVAVGASFLNGSVNPSRNPNDYAAYRELKPEKIIGGSIYVYRIRQ
;
A
#
# COMPACT_ATOMS: atom_id res chain seq x y z
N MET A 1 8.91 4.84 -51.22
CA MET A 1 8.06 5.75 -50.44
C MET A 1 6.74 5.06 -50.20
N GLY A 2 6.34 4.92 -48.94
CA GLY A 2 5.13 4.21 -48.52
C GLY A 2 5.21 4.02 -47.01
N ILE A 3 4.33 4.70 -46.30
CA ILE A 3 4.37 5.09 -44.89
C ILE A 3 3.38 4.19 -44.12
N GLU A 4 3.76 3.84 -42.88
CA GLU A 4 2.89 3.56 -41.70
C GLU A 4 1.97 2.34 -41.68
N ALA A 5 2.20 1.46 -40.70
CA ALA A 5 1.28 1.24 -39.56
C ALA A 5 1.74 0.00 -38.77
N ILE A 6 2.61 0.16 -37.77
CA ILE A 6 2.83 -0.88 -36.76
C ILE A 6 1.96 -0.52 -35.56
N ARG A 7 0.74 -1.07 -35.55
CA ARG A 7 -0.14 -1.10 -34.38
C ARG A 7 -0.44 -2.56 -34.07
N ALA A 8 0.39 -3.15 -33.22
CA ALA A 8 0.06 -4.34 -32.47
C ALA A 8 0.84 -4.26 -31.16
N TYR A 9 0.10 -3.92 -30.10
CA TYR A 9 0.53 -4.08 -28.71
C TYR A 9 1.04 -5.52 -28.53
N PRO A 10 2.26 -5.75 -28.04
CA PRO A 10 2.58 -7.06 -27.52
C PRO A 10 2.11 -7.13 -26.07
N ASP A 11 1.23 -8.10 -25.86
CA ASP A 11 0.87 -8.74 -24.61
C ASP A 11 1.85 -8.48 -23.45
N TYR A 12 1.35 -7.77 -22.42
CA TYR A 12 2.06 -7.64 -21.15
C TYR A 12 1.95 -8.98 -20.42
N VAL A 13 2.94 -9.82 -20.68
CA VAL A 13 3.13 -11.14 -20.07
C VAL A 13 3.08 -10.98 -18.55
N THR A 14 2.13 -11.66 -17.91
CA THR A 14 2.10 -11.94 -16.48
C THR A 14 3.42 -12.58 -16.08
N TYR A 15 4.36 -11.78 -15.61
CA TYR A 15 5.63 -12.28 -15.08
C TYR A 15 5.38 -12.82 -13.66
N MET A 16 4.72 -13.98 -13.60
CA MET A 16 4.72 -14.87 -12.44
C MET A 16 6.15 -15.39 -12.29
N ASN A 17 6.91 -14.77 -11.41
CA ASN A 17 8.30 -15.11 -11.22
C ASN A 17 8.37 -16.36 -10.32
N GLU A 18 8.55 -17.53 -10.94
CA GLU A 18 8.76 -18.86 -10.33
C GLU A 18 10.05 -19.00 -9.49
N PHE A 19 10.69 -17.90 -9.06
CA PHE A 19 11.79 -17.92 -8.08
C PHE A 19 11.32 -17.55 -6.68
N ALA A 20 10.21 -18.20 -6.32
CA ALA A 20 9.36 -17.91 -5.19
C ALA A 20 9.87 -18.45 -3.82
N SER A 21 11.11 -18.17 -3.45
CA SER A 21 11.65 -18.64 -2.14
C SER A 21 12.50 -17.65 -1.35
N ARG A 22 12.66 -16.40 -1.83
CA ARG A 22 13.42 -15.34 -1.11
C ARG A 22 12.81 -13.94 -1.15
N ALA A 23 11.67 -13.76 -1.81
CA ALA A 23 11.02 -12.46 -1.92
C ALA A 23 10.33 -12.05 -0.60
N PRO A 24 10.25 -10.75 -0.29
CA PRO A 24 9.61 -10.30 0.93
C PRO A 24 8.11 -10.63 0.91
N HIS A 25 7.53 -10.84 2.09
CA HIS A 25 6.19 -11.39 2.29
C HIS A 25 5.04 -10.68 1.54
N TRP A 26 5.22 -9.42 1.11
CA TRP A 26 4.25 -8.68 0.28
C TRP A 26 3.99 -9.31 -1.10
N TYR A 27 4.86 -10.21 -1.57
CA TYR A 27 4.70 -10.87 -2.86
C TYR A 27 3.65 -11.99 -2.84
N TYR A 28 3.33 -12.57 -1.67
CA TYR A 28 2.44 -13.73 -1.56
C TYR A 28 1.07 -13.44 -0.94
N LEU A 29 0.95 -12.34 -0.19
CA LEU A 29 -0.24 -12.03 0.61
C LEU A 29 -1.07 -10.88 0.03
N SER A 30 -1.06 -10.73 -1.29
CA SER A 30 -1.88 -9.74 -2.01
C SER A 30 -3.34 -10.21 -2.18
N ASP A 31 -3.90 -10.87 -1.17
CA ASP A 31 -5.34 -11.10 -1.16
C ASP A 31 -5.99 -9.89 -0.51
N SER A 32 -6.71 -9.10 -1.30
CA SER A 32 -7.44 -7.91 -0.86
C SER A 32 -8.41 -8.19 0.30
N ASN A 33 -8.75 -9.47 0.56
CA ASN A 33 -9.54 -9.89 1.72
C ASN A 33 -8.81 -9.79 3.07
N VAL A 34 -7.47 -9.63 3.09
CA VAL A 34 -6.68 -9.59 4.33
C VAL A 34 -6.54 -8.16 4.88
N GLU A 35 -6.78 -7.12 4.06
CA GLU A 35 -6.70 -5.72 4.51
C GLU A 35 -7.94 -5.24 5.30
N TRP A 36 -8.84 -6.15 5.71
CA TRP A 36 -10.14 -5.84 6.32
C TRP A 36 -10.27 -6.39 7.74
N GLY A 37 -11.09 -5.71 8.57
CA GLY A 37 -11.45 -6.19 9.90
C GLY A 37 -10.31 -6.09 10.91
N ASP A 38 -9.68 -7.23 11.22
CA ASP A 38 -8.69 -7.37 12.29
C ASP A 38 -7.41 -6.56 12.03
N ASP A 39 -6.99 -6.44 10.76
CA ASP A 39 -5.80 -5.66 10.39
C ASP A 39 -6.02 -4.16 10.62
N VAL A 40 -7.21 -3.66 10.27
CA VAL A 40 -7.58 -2.25 10.52
C VAL A 40 -7.74 -1.98 12.00
N LYS A 41 -8.31 -2.92 12.76
CA LYS A 41 -8.37 -2.84 14.23
C LYS A 41 -6.97 -2.81 14.83
N GLY A 42 -6.05 -3.63 14.32
CA GLY A 42 -4.64 -3.64 14.71
C GLY A 42 -3.97 -2.29 14.41
N LEU A 43 -4.26 -1.68 13.26
CA LEU A 43 -3.76 -0.34 12.90
C LEU A 43 -4.29 0.73 13.86
N ALA A 44 -5.59 0.72 14.16
CA ALA A 44 -6.17 1.66 15.10
C ALA A 44 -5.56 1.51 16.50
N ALA A 45 -5.43 0.29 17.02
CA ALA A 45 -4.78 0.02 18.30
C ALA A 45 -3.33 0.52 18.31
N TYR A 46 -2.58 0.24 17.24
CA TYR A 46 -1.20 0.69 17.10
C TYR A 46 -1.04 2.22 17.18
N LEU A 47 -1.94 2.96 16.51
CA LEU A 47 -1.95 4.43 16.52
C LEU A 47 -2.34 4.98 17.90
N HIS A 48 -3.38 4.42 18.53
CA HIS A 48 -3.83 4.82 19.86
C HIS A 48 -2.76 4.61 20.94
N GLU A 49 -2.03 3.49 20.91
CA GLU A 49 -0.89 3.25 21.81
C GLU A 49 0.21 4.32 21.71
N ARG A 50 0.26 5.04 20.58
CA ARG A 50 1.21 6.13 20.32
C ARG A 50 0.60 7.52 20.51
N GLY A 51 -0.66 7.59 20.95
CA GLY A 51 -1.39 8.85 21.12
C GLY A 51 -1.75 9.52 19.79
N GLU A 52 -1.79 8.77 18.69
CA GLU A 52 -2.13 9.29 17.38
C GLU A 52 -3.59 9.00 17.04
N ASP A 53 -4.31 10.05 16.68
CA ASP A 53 -5.68 10.00 16.17
C ASP A 53 -5.74 10.30 14.66
N THR A 54 -4.59 10.41 13.99
CA THR A 54 -4.51 10.65 12.54
C THR A 54 -3.55 9.72 11.82
N VAL A 55 -3.88 9.38 10.58
CA VAL A 55 -2.99 8.62 9.70
C VAL A 55 -3.21 9.01 8.25
N SER A 56 -2.12 9.07 7.48
CA SER A 56 -2.22 9.10 6.03
C SER A 56 -2.32 7.67 5.51
N GLU A 57 -3.32 7.35 4.71
CA GLU A 57 -3.60 5.96 4.36
C GLU A 57 -3.79 5.72 2.86
N ALA A 58 -3.37 4.53 2.44
CA ALA A 58 -3.73 3.89 1.19
C ALA A 58 -3.94 2.40 1.47
N ILE A 59 -5.06 2.08 2.12
CA ILE A 59 -5.49 0.71 2.45
C ILE A 59 -6.92 0.50 1.97
N TRP A 60 -7.36 -0.74 1.71
CA TRP A 60 -8.76 -0.96 1.33
C TRP A 60 -9.75 -0.75 2.48
N GLY A 61 -9.35 -1.07 3.71
CA GLY A 61 -10.20 -1.01 4.91
C GLY A 61 -10.36 0.39 5.53
N PHE A 62 -10.08 1.45 4.78
CA PHE A 62 -9.95 2.81 5.30
C PHE A 62 -11.22 3.36 5.96
N GLU A 63 -12.41 2.97 5.50
CA GLU A 63 -13.68 3.41 6.08
C GLU A 63 -13.90 2.92 7.52
N ILE A 64 -13.21 1.86 7.92
CA ILE A 64 -13.33 1.28 9.26
C ILE A 64 -12.49 2.07 10.28
N LEU A 65 -11.43 2.77 9.85
CA LEU A 65 -10.58 3.56 10.74
C LEU A 65 -11.35 4.66 11.48
N GLU A 66 -12.29 5.32 10.80
CA GLU A 66 -13.12 6.38 11.40
C GLU A 66 -13.98 5.85 12.55
N LYS A 67 -14.44 4.58 12.47
CA LYS A 67 -15.21 3.93 13.56
C LYS A 67 -14.38 3.71 14.82
N TYR A 68 -13.06 3.69 14.70
CA TYR A 68 -12.12 3.63 15.82
C TYR A 68 -11.62 5.02 16.26
N GLY A 69 -12.20 6.11 15.73
CA GLY A 69 -11.81 7.48 16.08
C GLY A 69 -10.51 7.95 15.42
N ILE A 70 -10.06 7.28 14.36
CA ILE A 70 -8.88 7.68 13.58
C ILE A 70 -9.32 8.55 12.40
N ARG A 71 -8.82 9.78 12.34
CA ARG A 71 -8.98 10.68 11.19
C ARG A 71 -8.01 10.27 10.08
N LYS A 72 -8.51 10.18 8.86
CA LYS A 72 -7.74 9.78 7.68
C LYS A 72 -7.39 10.97 6.81
N ALA A 73 -6.21 10.90 6.20
CA ALA A 73 -5.80 11.71 5.06
C ALA A 73 -5.32 10.75 3.96
N ASP A 74 -5.36 11.17 2.70
CA ASP A 74 -4.79 10.36 1.63
C ASP A 74 -3.27 10.21 1.81
N ALA A 75 -2.74 9.01 1.63
CA ALA A 75 -1.30 8.81 1.56
C ALA A 75 -0.75 9.43 0.26
N PRO A 76 0.23 10.37 0.35
CA PRO A 76 0.86 10.92 -0.83
C PRO A 76 1.76 9.87 -1.48
N SER A 77 1.96 9.96 -2.80
CA SER A 77 2.89 9.08 -3.51
C SER A 77 4.34 9.24 -3.04
N ASN A 78 4.70 10.45 -2.62
CA ASN A 78 5.99 10.76 -2.04
C ASN A 78 5.88 10.82 -0.50
N PRO A 79 6.55 9.91 0.24
CA PRO A 79 6.50 9.89 1.70
C PRO A 79 6.91 11.23 2.34
N ALA A 80 7.81 12.00 1.73
CA ALA A 80 8.26 13.29 2.26
C ALA A 80 7.16 14.36 2.32
N GLU A 81 6.09 14.19 1.56
CA GLU A 81 4.94 15.10 1.53
C GLU A 81 3.91 14.77 2.61
N ALA A 82 4.08 13.66 3.35
CA ALA A 82 3.14 13.29 4.39
C ALA A 82 3.11 14.31 5.54
N MET A 83 1.91 14.78 5.85
CA MET A 83 1.66 15.73 6.94
C MET A 83 1.41 15.04 8.28
N THR A 84 1.07 13.75 8.26
CA THR A 84 0.84 12.92 9.44
C THR A 84 2.15 12.29 9.93
N ARG A 85 2.19 11.87 11.21
CA ARG A 85 3.34 11.14 11.76
C ARG A 85 3.51 9.77 11.11
N TYR A 86 2.39 9.10 10.85
CA TYR A 86 2.36 7.75 10.30
C TYR A 86 1.65 7.71 8.95
N VAL A 87 2.22 6.94 8.04
CA VAL A 87 1.57 6.54 6.79
C VAL A 87 1.32 5.04 6.83
N ALA A 88 0.10 4.60 6.51
CA ALA A 88 -0.27 3.20 6.37
C ALA A 88 -0.53 2.87 4.90
N VAL A 89 0.20 1.91 4.34
CA VAL A 89 0.04 1.48 2.95
C VAL A 89 -0.24 -0.02 2.90
N GLY A 90 -1.29 -0.41 2.19
CA GLY A 90 -1.67 -1.81 2.00
C GLY A 90 -0.71 -2.53 1.05
N ALA A 91 -0.57 -3.84 1.21
CA ALA A 91 0.27 -4.68 0.37
C ALA A 91 -0.14 -4.59 -1.10
N SER A 92 -1.45 -4.51 -1.41
CA SER A 92 -1.93 -4.34 -2.78
C SER A 92 -1.54 -2.99 -3.39
N PHE A 93 -1.53 -1.94 -2.58
CA PHE A 93 -1.08 -0.61 -3.00
C PHE A 93 0.44 -0.58 -3.20
N LEU A 94 1.19 -1.26 -2.34
CA LEU A 94 2.64 -1.41 -2.47
C LEU A 94 3.03 -2.23 -3.67
N ASN A 95 2.37 -3.34 -3.99
CA ASN A 95 2.76 -4.19 -5.12
C ASN A 95 2.13 -3.75 -6.47
N GLY A 96 1.29 -2.72 -6.45
CA GLY A 96 0.66 -2.17 -7.65
C GLY A 96 -0.51 -3.00 -8.17
N SER A 97 -0.97 -4.02 -7.44
CA SER A 97 -2.13 -4.88 -7.79
C SER A 97 -3.47 -4.20 -7.44
N VAL A 98 -3.51 -2.87 -7.55
CA VAL A 98 -4.72 -2.07 -7.42
C VAL A 98 -5.40 -1.92 -8.79
N ASN A 99 -6.61 -1.35 -8.82
CA ASN A 99 -7.40 -1.15 -10.04
C ASN A 99 -6.53 -0.64 -11.22
N PRO A 100 -6.67 -1.21 -12.45
CA PRO A 100 -5.89 -0.84 -13.63
C PRO A 100 -5.96 0.63 -14.05
N SER A 101 -6.90 1.41 -13.49
CA SER A 101 -6.99 2.86 -13.69
C SER A 101 -6.00 3.67 -12.84
N ARG A 102 -5.33 3.05 -11.85
CA ARG A 102 -4.26 3.69 -11.05
C ARG A 102 -2.89 3.33 -11.61
N ASN A 103 -1.91 4.20 -11.37
CA ASN A 103 -0.53 3.89 -11.72
C ASN A 103 0.04 2.90 -10.69
N PRO A 104 0.52 1.71 -11.10
CA PRO A 104 1.00 0.68 -10.18
C PRO A 104 2.25 1.09 -9.38
N ASN A 105 2.86 2.23 -9.70
CA ASN A 105 4.01 2.79 -9.01
C ASN A 105 3.69 4.00 -8.12
N ASP A 106 2.41 4.33 -7.91
CA ASP A 106 2.02 5.47 -7.06
C ASP A 106 2.63 5.40 -5.66
N TYR A 107 2.83 4.20 -5.12
CA TYR A 107 3.43 3.99 -3.78
C TYR A 107 4.81 3.33 -3.84
N ALA A 108 5.50 3.36 -4.98
CA ALA A 108 6.79 2.71 -5.16
C ALA A 108 7.86 3.24 -4.19
N ALA A 109 7.83 4.53 -3.84
CA ALA A 109 8.78 5.14 -2.90
C ALA A 109 8.72 4.52 -1.49
N TYR A 110 7.58 3.96 -1.09
CA TYR A 110 7.42 3.27 0.20
C TYR A 110 8.09 1.89 0.22
N ARG A 111 8.40 1.30 -0.94
CA ARG A 111 9.13 0.01 -1.04
C ARG A 111 10.59 0.14 -0.58
N GLU A 112 11.16 1.33 -0.70
CA GLU A 112 12.53 1.66 -0.30
C GLU A 112 12.64 2.02 1.20
N LEU A 113 11.50 2.28 1.85
CA LEU A 113 11.45 2.60 3.28
C LEU A 113 11.34 1.32 4.12
N LYS A 114 11.98 1.33 5.28
CA LYS A 114 11.76 0.29 6.29
C LYS A 114 10.46 0.59 7.05
N PRO A 115 9.44 -0.29 7.01
CA PRO A 115 8.24 -0.10 7.82
C PRO A 115 8.60 -0.18 9.31
N GLU A 116 7.97 0.67 10.13
CA GLU A 116 8.07 0.58 11.59
C GLU A 116 7.30 -0.63 12.10
N LYS A 117 6.15 -0.92 11.47
CA LYS A 117 5.32 -2.07 11.81
C LYS A 117 4.66 -2.63 10.55
N ILE A 118 4.50 -3.94 10.52
CA ILE A 118 3.61 -4.63 9.59
C ILE A 118 2.49 -5.24 10.43
N ILE A 119 1.24 -4.93 10.08
CA ILE A 119 0.03 -5.35 10.79
C ILE A 119 -0.68 -6.38 9.92
N GLY A 120 -0.95 -7.55 10.51
CA GLY A 120 -1.59 -8.70 9.84
C GLY A 120 -0.88 -9.27 8.61
N GLY A 121 0.29 -8.72 8.26
CA GLY A 121 1.01 -9.08 7.04
C GLY A 121 0.56 -8.29 5.81
N SER A 122 -0.47 -7.44 5.91
CA SER A 122 -1.05 -6.71 4.79
C SER A 122 -0.90 -5.19 4.89
N ILE A 123 -0.83 -4.62 6.10
CA ILE A 123 -0.71 -3.17 6.29
C ILE A 123 0.70 -2.81 6.75
N TYR A 124 1.38 -1.98 5.96
CA TYR A 124 2.73 -1.48 6.22
C TYR A 124 2.64 -0.07 6.80
N VAL A 125 3.11 0.10 8.04
CA VAL A 125 3.08 1.37 8.75
C VAL A 125 4.48 1.99 8.76
N TYR A 126 4.58 3.19 8.23
CA TYR A 126 5.81 3.97 8.12
C TYR A 126 5.75 5.16 9.06
N ARG A 127 6.77 5.34 9.90
CA ARG A 127 6.96 6.58 10.65
C ARG A 127 7.69 7.58 9.76
N ILE A 128 7.01 8.65 9.39
CA ILE A 128 7.57 9.68 8.50
C ILE A 128 8.09 10.89 9.28
N ARG A 129 7.42 11.26 10.39
CA ARG A 129 7.77 12.42 11.21
C ARG A 129 8.09 12.01 12.65
N GLN A 130 8.86 12.84 13.35
CA GLN A 130 9.26 12.64 14.76
C GLN A 130 8.31 13.31 15.75
#